data_AF-A0A7S4UQ62-F1
#
_entry.id   AF-A0A7S4UQ62-F1
#
_cell.length_a   1.000
_cell.length_b   1.000
_cell.length_c   1.000
_cell.angle_alpha   90.00
_cell.angle_beta   90.00
_cell.angle_gamma   90.00
#
_symmetry.space_group_name_H-M   'P 1'
#
loop_
_entity.id
_entity.type
_entity.pdbx_description
1 polymer ?
#
loop_
_entity_poly.entity_id
_entity_poly.type
_entity_poly.pdbx_seq_one_letter_code
_entity_poly.pdbx_strand_id
1 'polypeptide(L)'
;MGGMGGMGGMGGMGMGGMGGAMNMKTPFVTDLKLTLEELFTGVTKKMKITRKSVSAGRSTEHTFEIQVKPGWKAGTKLTYAGEGDEYAQGQAQDVVFVIKEKPHDRFQRSGSDLIYKVKGVKLVDALTGFTFHLETLDKRKISVEIQDVVSPNYTKIVRGEGFPKSKEPGQAR
;
A
#
# COMPACT_ATOMS: atom_id res chain seq x y z
N MET A 1 -51.23 42.29 -43.21
CA MET A 1 -51.85 43.29 -42.31
C MET A 1 -53.00 42.60 -41.60
N GLY A 2 -53.01 42.61 -40.26
CA GLY A 2 -53.95 41.87 -39.40
C GLY A 2 -53.35 40.53 -38.94
N GLY A 3 -53.28 40.14 -37.66
CA GLY A 3 -53.75 40.75 -36.41
C GLY A 3 -54.25 39.64 -35.48
N MET A 4 -53.51 39.29 -34.42
CA MET A 4 -53.93 38.54 -33.22
C MET A 4 -52.68 38.44 -32.32
N GLY A 5 -52.62 38.92 -31.08
CA GLY A 5 -53.54 38.74 -29.95
C GLY A 5 -52.76 37.93 -28.91
N GLY A 6 -52.21 38.60 -27.88
CA GLY A 6 -51.30 37.99 -26.91
C GLY A 6 -51.97 37.05 -25.91
N MET A 7 -51.16 36.28 -25.17
CA MET A 7 -51.36 35.82 -23.77
C MET A 7 -50.27 34.77 -23.42
N GLY A 8 -49.76 34.82 -22.19
CA GLY A 8 -49.13 33.65 -21.54
C GLY A 8 -47.72 33.87 -21.01
N GLY A 9 -47.61 34.35 -19.77
CA GLY A 9 -46.41 34.15 -18.97
C GLY A 9 -46.30 32.71 -18.48
N MET A 10 -45.10 32.13 -18.50
CA MET A 10 -44.71 30.94 -17.74
C MET A 10 -43.18 30.93 -17.77
N GLY A 11 -42.50 31.24 -16.68
CA GLY A 11 -42.33 30.31 -15.57
C GLY A 11 -40.94 29.72 -15.70
N GLY A 12 -39.99 30.24 -14.92
CA GLY A 12 -38.63 29.74 -14.91
C GLY A 12 -38.57 28.29 -14.46
N MET A 13 -37.69 27.51 -15.09
CA MET A 13 -37.19 26.27 -14.55
C MET A 13 -35.68 26.22 -14.77
N GLY A 14 -34.96 26.74 -13.79
CA GLY A 14 -33.59 26.31 -13.55
C GLY A 14 -33.65 24.84 -13.16
N MET A 15 -33.17 23.97 -14.03
CA MET A 15 -32.89 22.59 -13.64
C MET A 15 -31.65 22.61 -12.74
N GLY A 16 -31.91 22.72 -11.43
CA GLY A 16 -30.99 22.32 -10.39
C GLY A 16 -30.76 20.82 -10.51
N GLY A 17 -29.62 20.44 -11.08
CA GLY A 17 -29.09 19.09 -10.94
C GLY A 17 -28.80 18.84 -9.46
N MET A 18 -29.74 18.15 -8.81
CA MET A 18 -29.58 17.57 -7.47
C MET A 18 -28.48 16.52 -7.52
N GLY A 19 -27.23 16.98 -7.44
CA GLY A 19 -26.11 16.17 -6.97
C GLY A 19 -26.38 15.87 -5.50
N GLY A 20 -27.12 14.79 -5.24
CA GLY A 20 -27.25 14.25 -3.89
C GLY A 20 -25.84 13.95 -3.38
N ALA A 21 -25.35 14.79 -2.48
CA ALA A 21 -24.16 14.48 -1.71
C ALA A 21 -24.50 13.22 -0.91
N MET A 22 -24.01 12.06 -1.38
CA MET A 22 -23.99 10.88 -0.54
C MET A 22 -23.26 11.30 0.73
N ASN A 23 -23.95 11.24 1.86
CA ASN A 23 -23.40 11.51 3.18
C ASN A 23 -22.38 10.42 3.52
N MET A 24 -21.25 10.39 2.81
CA MET A 24 -20.14 9.48 3.04
C MET A 24 -19.41 9.99 4.26
N LYS A 25 -19.73 9.39 5.41
CA LYS A 25 -18.99 9.61 6.64
C LYS A 25 -17.52 9.28 6.39
N THR A 26 -16.63 10.07 6.99
CA THR A 26 -15.19 9.92 6.80
C THR A 26 -14.75 8.51 7.18
N PRO A 27 -14.02 7.79 6.31
CA PRO A 27 -13.57 6.44 6.62
C PRO A 27 -12.58 6.44 7.78
N PHE A 28 -12.62 5.40 8.61
CA PHE A 28 -11.60 5.12 9.60
C PHE A 28 -10.36 4.53 8.92
N VAL A 29 -9.28 5.29 8.87
CA VAL A 29 -8.03 4.88 8.21
C VAL A 29 -7.03 4.40 9.26
N THR A 30 -6.45 3.22 9.05
CA THR A 30 -5.40 2.68 9.93
C THR A 30 -4.28 2.02 9.14
N ASP A 31 -3.07 2.06 9.69
CA ASP A 31 -1.85 1.55 9.04
C ASP A 31 -1.65 0.05 9.33
N LEU A 32 -1.54 -0.74 8.26
CA LEU A 32 -1.07 -2.12 8.32
C LEU A 32 0.45 -2.14 8.08
N LYS A 33 1.22 -2.13 9.18
CA LYS A 33 2.69 -2.14 9.13
C LYS A 33 3.24 -3.54 8.87
N LEU A 34 3.96 -3.70 7.76
CA LEU A 34 4.51 -4.96 7.27
C LEU A 34 6.02 -4.87 7.08
N THR A 35 6.74 -5.97 7.34
CA THR A 35 8.18 -6.06 7.01
C THR A 35 8.38 -6.36 5.52
N LEU A 36 9.62 -6.21 5.04
CA LEU A 36 9.94 -6.56 3.65
C LEU A 36 9.78 -8.06 3.40
N GLU A 37 10.11 -8.92 4.36
CA GLU A 37 9.91 -10.37 4.27
C GLU A 37 8.42 -10.73 4.15
N GLU A 38 7.57 -10.13 4.99
CA GLU A 38 6.12 -10.32 4.95
C GLU A 38 5.53 -9.92 3.60
N LEU A 39 6.02 -8.83 3.01
CA LEU A 39 5.61 -8.38 1.68
C LEU A 39 6.22 -9.21 0.54
N PHE A 40 7.37 -9.83 0.79
CA PHE A 40 8.07 -10.67 -0.18
C PHE A 40 7.41 -12.03 -0.31
N THR A 41 7.08 -12.68 0.81
CA THR A 41 6.47 -14.03 0.83
C THR A 41 4.95 -14.02 0.88
N GLY A 42 4.34 -12.91 1.28
CA GLY A 42 2.95 -12.86 1.69
C GLY A 42 2.75 -13.34 3.14
N VAL A 43 1.68 -12.87 3.79
CA VAL A 43 1.35 -13.21 5.17
C VAL A 43 -0.14 -12.94 5.44
N THR A 44 -0.74 -13.66 6.38
CA THR A 44 -2.07 -13.32 6.91
C THR A 44 -1.91 -12.53 8.21
N LYS A 45 -2.39 -11.29 8.25
CA LYS A 45 -2.41 -10.45 9.47
C LYS A 45 -3.80 -10.32 10.05
N LYS A 46 -3.92 -10.59 11.34
CA LYS A 46 -5.14 -10.34 12.10
C LYS A 46 -5.07 -8.94 12.73
N MET A 47 -6.02 -8.09 12.39
CA MET A 47 -6.12 -6.72 12.89
C MET A 47 -7.40 -6.58 13.71
N LYS A 48 -7.27 -6.22 14.98
CA LYS A 48 -8.40 -5.97 15.85
C LYS A 48 -8.73 -4.48 15.86
N ILE A 49 -9.99 -4.15 15.64
CA ILE A 49 -10.52 -2.78 15.74
C ILE A 49 -11.72 -2.80 16.67
N THR A 50 -11.81 -1.80 17.54
CA THR A 50 -12.99 -1.57 18.37
C THR A 50 -14.01 -0.78 17.56
N ARG A 51 -15.17 -1.39 17.29
CA ARG A 51 -16.32 -0.79 16.63
C ARG A 51 -17.29 -0.25 17.68
N LYS A 52 -17.60 1.04 17.63
CA LYS A 52 -18.59 1.69 18.50
C LYS A 52 -19.94 1.75 17.79
N SER A 53 -21.01 1.40 18.50
CA SER A 53 -22.39 1.54 18.02
C SER A 53 -23.11 2.58 18.85
N VAL A 54 -23.40 3.74 18.23
CA VAL A 54 -24.12 4.84 18.87
C VAL A 54 -25.59 4.47 19.11
N SER A 55 -26.21 3.68 18.21
CA SER A 55 -27.59 3.23 18.33
C SER A 55 -27.81 2.29 19.52
N ALA A 56 -26.86 1.39 19.78
CA ALA A 56 -26.93 0.41 20.85
C ALA A 56 -26.14 0.81 22.11
N GLY A 57 -25.45 1.96 22.12
CA GLY A 57 -24.65 2.43 23.25
C GLY A 57 -23.51 1.50 23.66
N ARG A 58 -23.02 0.63 22.75
CA ARG A 58 -22.05 -0.44 23.07
C ARG A 58 -20.84 -0.41 22.14
N SER A 59 -19.72 -0.95 22.62
CA SER A 59 -18.51 -1.17 21.82
C SER A 59 -18.24 -2.66 21.67
N THR A 60 -17.89 -3.10 20.45
CA THR A 60 -17.55 -4.49 20.14
C THR A 60 -16.21 -4.57 19.44
N GLU A 61 -15.41 -5.57 19.77
CA GLU A 61 -14.18 -5.84 19.03
C GLU A 61 -14.50 -6.64 17.77
N HIS A 62 -13.99 -6.18 16.62
CA HIS A 62 -14.03 -6.89 15.37
C HIS A 62 -12.60 -7.23 14.94
N THR A 63 -12.37 -8.45 14.46
CA THR A 63 -11.05 -8.89 14.00
C THR A 63 -11.09 -9.13 12.50
N PHE A 64 -10.30 -8.34 11.76
CA PHE A 64 -10.11 -8.46 10.33
C PHE A 64 -8.96 -9.41 10.04
N GLU A 65 -9.19 -10.39 9.15
CA GLU A 65 -8.14 -11.26 8.63
C GLU A 65 -7.71 -10.78 7.25
N ILE A 66 -6.53 -10.17 7.16
CA ILE A 66 -6.00 -9.56 5.95
C ILE A 66 -4.97 -10.49 5.33
N GLN A 67 -5.28 -11.04 4.17
CA GLN A 67 -4.36 -11.86 3.38
C GLN A 67 -3.48 -10.96 2.49
N VAL A 68 -2.27 -10.68 2.95
CA VAL A 68 -1.26 -9.90 2.21
C VAL A 68 -0.66 -10.79 1.14
N LYS A 69 -0.81 -10.38 -0.13
CA LYS A 69 -0.20 -11.09 -1.26
C LYS A 69 1.26 -10.64 -1.49
N PRO A 70 2.13 -11.55 -1.96
CA PRO A 70 3.48 -11.21 -2.39
C PRO A 70 3.51 -10.01 -3.35
N GLY A 71 4.46 -9.10 -3.14
CA GLY A 71 4.71 -7.99 -4.05
C GLY A 71 3.80 -6.78 -3.87
N TRP A 72 2.84 -6.81 -2.94
CA TRP A 72 2.06 -5.63 -2.57
C TRP A 72 2.97 -4.45 -2.20
N LYS A 73 2.56 -3.24 -2.59
CA LYS A 73 3.36 -2.02 -2.42
C LYS A 73 2.81 -1.19 -1.27
N ALA A 74 3.68 -0.42 -0.61
CA ALA A 74 3.26 0.63 0.29
C ALA A 74 2.18 1.54 -0.36
N GLY A 75 1.17 1.92 0.43
CA GLY A 75 0.04 2.74 -0.02
C GLY A 75 -1.14 1.95 -0.61
N THR A 76 -1.02 0.63 -0.80
CA THR A 76 -2.17 -0.22 -1.14
C THR A 76 -3.25 -0.10 -0.06
N LYS A 77 -4.49 0.16 -0.46
CA LYS A 77 -5.64 0.37 0.43
C LYS A 77 -6.58 -0.83 0.38
N LEU A 78 -6.96 -1.36 1.52
CA LEU A 78 -8.04 -2.35 1.66
C LEU A 78 -9.22 -1.69 2.36
N THR A 79 -10.37 -1.66 1.70
CA THR A 79 -11.58 -1.00 2.23
C THR A 79 -12.59 -2.07 2.63
N TYR A 80 -13.05 -1.99 3.87
CA TYR A 80 -14.12 -2.81 4.44
C TYR A 80 -15.32 -1.90 4.68
N ALA A 81 -16.28 -1.95 3.76
CA ALA A 81 -17.39 -1.02 3.73
C ALA A 81 -18.36 -1.25 4.89
N GLY A 82 -18.71 -0.20 5.64
CA GLY A 82 -19.64 -0.26 6.76
C GLY A 82 -19.19 -1.09 7.98
N GLU A 83 -17.94 -1.53 8.03
CA GLU A 83 -17.39 -2.33 9.14
C GLU A 83 -16.79 -1.49 10.28
N GLY A 84 -16.88 -0.17 10.19
CA GLY A 84 -16.41 0.77 11.20
C GLY A 84 -17.51 1.16 12.19
N ASP A 85 -17.27 2.24 12.93
CA ASP A 85 -18.22 2.79 13.90
C ASP A 85 -19.59 3.06 13.26
N GLU A 86 -20.62 2.59 13.96
CA GLU A 86 -22.01 2.79 13.62
C GLU A 86 -22.52 4.05 14.32
N TYR A 87 -23.11 4.93 13.55
CA TYR A 87 -23.66 6.19 13.99
C TYR A 87 -25.19 6.12 14.15
N ALA A 88 -25.79 7.23 14.58
CA ALA A 88 -27.24 7.40 14.51
C ALA A 88 -27.77 7.11 13.09
N GLN A 89 -28.97 6.54 13.03
CA GLN A 89 -29.67 6.10 11.81
C GLN A 89 -29.10 4.81 11.15
N GLY A 90 -28.31 4.01 11.87
CA GLY A 90 -27.89 2.67 11.42
C GLY A 90 -26.82 2.68 10.31
N GLN A 91 -26.26 3.85 9.99
CA GLN A 91 -25.17 3.99 9.04
C GLN A 91 -23.82 3.78 9.73
N ALA A 92 -22.94 3.00 9.12
CA ALA A 92 -21.57 2.77 9.59
C ALA A 92 -20.53 3.37 8.63
N GLN A 93 -19.39 3.83 9.17
CA GLN A 93 -18.25 4.25 8.36
C GLN A 93 -17.47 3.04 7.82
N ASP A 94 -16.70 3.27 6.76
CA ASP A 94 -15.78 2.28 6.23
C ASP A 94 -14.51 2.20 7.08
N VAL A 95 -13.88 1.02 7.07
CA VAL A 95 -12.53 0.82 7.60
C VAL A 95 -11.57 0.66 6.43
N VAL A 96 -10.52 1.49 6.39
CA VAL A 96 -9.49 1.45 5.36
C VAL A 96 -8.15 1.11 5.99
N PHE A 97 -7.61 -0.07 5.64
CA PHE A 97 -6.24 -0.43 5.98
C PHE A 97 -5.29 0.05 4.89
N VAL A 98 -4.28 0.83 5.26
CA VAL A 98 -3.23 1.30 4.35
C VAL A 98 -1.94 0.55 4.65
N ILE A 99 -1.40 -0.13 3.64
CA ILE A 99 -0.14 -0.85 3.81
C ILE A 99 1.01 0.13 3.99
N LYS A 100 1.79 -0.07 5.04
CA LYS A 100 3.03 0.64 5.32
C LYS A 100 4.19 -0.34 5.42
N GLU A 101 5.27 -0.01 4.73
CA GLU A 101 6.53 -0.75 4.82
C GLU A 101 7.28 -0.30 6.07
N LYS A 102 7.71 -1.27 6.90
CA LYS A 102 8.63 -1.02 8.01
C LYS A 102 10.04 -0.82 7.45
N PRO A 103 10.85 0.10 8.01
CA PRO A 103 12.27 0.16 7.72
C PRO A 103 12.94 -1.18 7.97
N HIS A 104 13.90 -1.55 7.11
CA HIS A 104 14.65 -2.80 7.21
C HIS A 104 16.14 -2.49 7.33
N ASP A 105 16.85 -3.24 8.17
CA ASP A 105 18.23 -2.90 8.57
C ASP A 105 19.25 -3.00 7.42
N ARG A 106 19.01 -3.92 6.47
CA ARG A 106 19.94 -4.23 5.37
C ARG A 106 19.47 -3.74 4.00
N PHE A 107 18.17 -3.56 3.82
CA PHE A 107 17.57 -3.45 2.49
C PHE A 107 16.64 -2.25 2.45
N GLN A 108 16.69 -1.53 1.32
CA GLN A 108 15.72 -0.50 1.00
C GLN A 108 15.00 -0.92 -0.27
N ARG A 109 13.67 -1.01 -0.22
CA ARG A 109 12.87 -1.32 -1.40
C ARG A 109 12.77 -0.09 -2.30
N SER A 110 12.98 -0.29 -3.60
CA SER A 110 12.74 0.70 -4.65
C SER A 110 11.87 0.07 -5.73
N GLY A 111 10.55 0.20 -5.62
CA GLY A 111 9.60 -0.42 -6.52
C GLY A 111 9.67 -1.96 -6.48
N SER A 112 10.24 -2.55 -7.53
CA SER A 112 10.48 -4.00 -7.65
C SER A 112 11.93 -4.40 -7.32
N ASP A 113 12.79 -3.44 -7.01
CA ASP A 113 14.20 -3.71 -6.71
C ASP A 113 14.47 -3.61 -5.21
N LEU A 114 15.54 -4.29 -4.77
CA LEU A 114 16.08 -4.21 -3.43
C LEU A 114 17.47 -3.60 -3.48
N ILE A 115 17.64 -2.49 -2.77
CA ILE A 115 18.92 -1.80 -2.65
C ILE A 115 19.61 -2.28 -1.38
N TYR A 116 20.81 -2.83 -1.52
CA TYR A 116 21.70 -3.17 -0.43
C TYR A 116 22.91 -2.24 -0.43
N LYS A 117 23.18 -1.56 0.69
CA LYS A 117 24.35 -0.69 0.84
C LYS A 117 25.49 -1.45 1.50
N VAL A 118 26.51 -1.79 0.72
CA VAL A 118 27.75 -2.38 1.24
C VAL A 118 28.48 -1.32 2.07
N LYS A 119 28.81 -1.63 3.32
CA LYS A 119 29.56 -0.74 4.23
C LYS A 119 30.95 -1.30 4.47
N GLY A 120 31.93 -0.41 4.70
CA GLY A 120 33.26 -0.82 5.14
C GLY A 120 34.10 -1.52 4.08
N VAL A 121 33.94 -1.15 2.80
CA VAL A 121 34.81 -1.65 1.73
C VAL A 121 36.21 -1.04 1.91
N LYS A 122 37.24 -1.88 2.02
CA LYS A 122 38.62 -1.41 2.10
C LYS A 122 39.05 -0.87 0.76
N LEU A 123 39.96 0.12 0.75
CA LEU A 123 40.48 0.67 -0.50
C LEU A 123 41.16 -0.40 -1.36
N VAL A 124 41.92 -1.32 -0.75
CA VAL A 124 42.54 -2.44 -1.49
C VAL A 124 41.48 -3.29 -2.20
N ASP A 125 40.46 -3.75 -1.47
CA ASP A 125 39.35 -4.54 -2.00
C ASP A 125 38.62 -3.78 -3.13
N ALA A 126 38.41 -2.47 -2.97
CA ALA A 126 37.79 -1.63 -3.99
C ALA A 126 38.64 -1.51 -5.28
N LEU A 127 39.97 -1.60 -5.20
CA LEU A 127 40.86 -1.50 -6.35
C LEU A 127 41.21 -2.86 -6.99
N THR A 128 41.21 -3.94 -6.20
CA THR A 128 41.64 -5.27 -6.66
C THR A 128 40.49 -6.25 -6.87
N GLY A 129 39.27 -5.85 -6.54
CA GLY A 129 38.10 -6.74 -6.53
C GLY A 129 37.97 -7.54 -5.23
N PHE A 130 36.75 -7.94 -4.92
CA PHE A 130 36.41 -8.68 -3.71
C PHE A 130 35.11 -9.47 -3.88
N THR A 131 34.92 -10.48 -3.04
CA THR A 131 33.67 -11.24 -2.97
C THR A 131 33.08 -11.11 -1.57
N PHE A 132 31.76 -10.95 -1.49
CA PHE A 132 31.05 -10.95 -0.23
C PHE A 132 29.78 -11.79 -0.31
N HIS A 133 29.32 -12.25 0.85
CA HIS A 133 28.07 -12.99 0.96
C HIS A 133 26.95 -12.06 1.42
N LEU A 134 25.81 -12.16 0.75
CA LEU A 134 24.60 -11.43 1.09
C LEU A 134 23.49 -12.42 1.44
N GLU A 135 22.82 -12.20 2.57
CA GLU A 135 21.63 -12.94 2.93
C GLU A 135 20.37 -12.20 2.44
N THR A 136 19.63 -12.84 1.55
CA THR A 136 18.41 -12.33 0.91
C THR A 136 17.20 -12.38 1.86
N LEU A 137 16.07 -11.76 1.47
CA LEU A 137 14.84 -11.74 2.29
C LEU A 137 14.24 -13.14 2.55
N ASP A 138 14.47 -14.08 1.64
CA ASP A 138 14.08 -15.49 1.77
C ASP A 138 15.17 -16.35 2.44
N LYS A 139 16.15 -15.71 3.11
CA LYS A 139 17.21 -16.35 3.91
C LYS A 139 18.21 -17.20 3.11
N ARG A 140 18.26 -17.05 1.78
CA ARG A 140 19.33 -17.65 0.97
C ARG A 140 20.58 -16.79 1.07
N LYS A 141 21.75 -17.45 0.98
CA LYS A 141 23.03 -16.76 0.89
C LYS A 141 23.47 -16.75 -0.57
N ILE A 142 23.68 -15.56 -1.10
CA ILE A 142 24.24 -15.38 -2.45
C ILE A 142 25.66 -14.85 -2.35
N SER A 143 26.53 -15.29 -3.25
CA SER A 143 27.89 -14.77 -3.38
C SER A 143 27.91 -13.69 -4.45
N VAL A 144 28.32 -12.48 -4.09
CA VAL A 144 28.45 -11.37 -5.03
C VAL A 144 29.94 -11.06 -5.18
N GLU A 145 30.46 -11.36 -6.36
CA GLU A 145 31.84 -11.05 -6.74
C GLU A 145 31.90 -9.69 -7.45
N ILE A 146 32.86 -8.85 -7.10
CA ILE A 146 33.15 -7.58 -7.78
C ILE A 146 34.57 -7.67 -8.34
N GLN A 147 34.70 -7.57 -9.66
CA GLN A 147 35.99 -7.64 -10.36
C GLN A 147 36.47 -6.24 -10.81
N ASP A 148 35.54 -5.29 -10.95
CA ASP A 148 35.85 -3.93 -11.37
C ASP A 148 36.41 -3.08 -10.23
N VAL A 149 37.09 -1.99 -10.60
CA VAL A 149 37.46 -0.93 -9.66
C VAL A 149 36.19 -0.21 -9.17
N VAL A 150 35.97 -0.25 -7.87
CA VAL A 150 34.79 0.31 -7.20
C VAL A 150 35.07 1.73 -6.73
N SER A 151 34.25 2.68 -7.17
CA SER A 151 34.21 4.04 -6.64
C SER A 151 33.08 4.20 -5.60
N PRO A 152 33.06 5.28 -4.79
CA PRO A 152 32.01 5.49 -3.78
C PRO A 152 30.56 5.48 -4.31
N ASN A 153 30.36 5.78 -5.60
CA ASN A 153 29.04 5.80 -6.25
C ASN A 153 28.79 4.56 -7.14
N TYR A 154 29.69 3.58 -7.11
CA TYR A 154 29.57 2.36 -7.90
C TYR A 154 28.30 1.59 -7.51
N THR A 155 27.59 1.08 -8.51
CA THR A 155 26.39 0.27 -8.33
C THR A 155 26.51 -0.97 -9.19
N LYS A 156 26.32 -2.15 -8.59
CA LYS A 156 26.20 -3.42 -9.31
C LYS A 156 24.78 -3.95 -9.24
N ILE A 157 24.25 -4.37 -10.38
CA ILE A 157 22.94 -5.00 -10.48
C ILE A 157 23.11 -6.51 -10.38
N VAL A 158 22.46 -7.13 -9.39
CA VAL A 158 22.33 -8.59 -9.29
C VAL A 158 20.92 -8.95 -9.77
N ARG A 159 20.82 -9.47 -10.99
CA ARG A 159 19.52 -9.77 -11.62
C ARG A 159 18.81 -10.90 -10.88
N GLY A 160 17.48 -10.82 -10.80
CA GLY A 160 16.64 -11.82 -10.11
C GLY A 160 16.57 -11.67 -8.59
N GLU A 161 17.37 -10.79 -7.98
CA GLU A 161 17.43 -10.59 -6.53
C GLU A 161 16.49 -9.49 -5.99
N GLY A 162 15.49 -9.09 -6.78
CA GLY A 162 14.49 -8.07 -6.42
C GLY A 162 13.24 -8.63 -5.74
N PHE A 163 12.19 -7.80 -5.70
CA PHE A 163 10.86 -8.08 -5.15
C PHE A 163 9.94 -8.75 -6.20
N PRO A 164 9.06 -9.68 -5.80
CA PRO A 164 8.08 -10.27 -6.71
C PRO A 164 7.10 -9.23 -7.26
N LYS A 165 6.67 -9.42 -8.51
CA LYS A 165 5.68 -8.56 -9.14
C LYS A 165 4.27 -8.97 -8.70
N SER A 166 3.51 -8.01 -8.16
CA SER A 166 2.14 -8.25 -7.68
C SER A 166 1.15 -8.80 -8.73
N LYS A 167 1.40 -8.60 -10.03
CA LYS A 167 0.52 -9.06 -11.13
C LYS A 167 0.85 -10.47 -11.61
N GLU A 168 2.01 -11.02 -11.23
CA GLU A 168 2.48 -12.35 -11.65
C GLU A 168 3.00 -13.11 -10.42
N PRO A 169 2.12 -13.50 -9.48
CA PRO A 169 2.50 -14.11 -8.19
C PRO A 169 3.10 -15.53 -8.30
N GLY A 170 3.62 -15.93 -9.45
CA GLY A 170 4.21 -17.25 -9.72
C GLY A 170 5.47 -17.24 -10.58
N GLN A 171 5.89 -16.09 -11.14
CA GLN A 171 7.23 -15.97 -11.70
C GLN A 171 8.20 -15.65 -10.56
N ALA A 172 8.43 -16.65 -9.72
CA ALA A 172 9.67 -16.74 -9.00
C ALA A 172 10.78 -16.96 -10.05
N ARG A 173 11.63 -15.94 -10.21
CA ARG A 173 12.98 -15.98 -10.79
C ARG A 173 13.21 -16.79 -12.06
#